data_AF-A0A920P8A0-F1
#
_entry.id   AF-A0A920P8A0-F1
#
_cell.length_a   1.000
_cell.length_b   1.000
_cell.length_c   1.000
_cell.angle_alpha   90.00
_cell.angle_beta   90.00
_cell.angle_gamma   90.00
#
_symmetry.space_group_name_H-M   'P 1'
#
loop_
_entity.id
_entity.type
_entity.pdbx_description
1 polymer ?
#
loop_
_entity_poly.entity_id
_entity_poly.type
_entity_poly.pdbx_seq_one_letter_code
_entity_poly.pdbx_strand_id
1 'polypeptide(L)'
;MEATREHHQWNPDAIAKLQFATKANSWKIYKEFSSLVDDQSQKMATLRGLMAIKQQTGSIPIEEVEPATEIVKRFATGAISLGSISREAHETMAIAMNRIGARSNTGEGGEDYHRYTPDANGDSRNSAIKQVASGRFGVTPNYLINATDLQIKMAQGSKPGEGGQLPGHKVDDYIGWVRHTTPGVELISPHRIMTSIQSRV
;
A
#
# COMPACT_ATOMS: atom_id res chain seq x y z
N MET A 1 3.00 26.52 30.91
CA MET A 1 1.79 26.37 30.07
C MET A 1 2.28 26.06 28.67
N GLU A 2 2.44 24.77 28.38
CA GLU A 2 2.98 24.32 27.09
C GLU A 2 1.82 24.02 26.14
N ALA A 3 1.98 24.47 24.90
CA ALA A 3 0.93 24.60 23.89
C ALA A 3 0.16 23.29 23.62
N THR A 4 -1.14 23.44 23.43
CA THR A 4 -2.06 22.45 22.85
C THR A 4 -1.51 21.87 21.55
N ARG A 5 -0.86 20.71 21.62
CA ARG A 5 -0.31 20.00 20.45
C ARG A 5 -1.44 19.32 19.69
N GLU A 6 -1.46 19.46 18.37
CA GLU A 6 -2.41 18.75 17.51
C GLU A 6 -2.28 17.23 17.69
N HIS A 7 -3.43 16.55 17.66
CA HIS A 7 -3.48 15.11 17.88
C HIS A 7 -3.18 14.36 16.56
N HIS A 8 -2.22 13.43 16.59
CA HIS A 8 -1.85 12.59 15.45
C HIS A 8 -2.07 11.11 15.77
N GLN A 9 -2.80 10.40 14.89
CA GLN A 9 -3.05 8.95 15.00
C GLN A 9 -1.75 8.13 14.97
N TRP A 10 -0.81 8.57 14.12
CA TRP A 10 0.55 8.03 14.11
C TRP A 10 1.43 8.89 15.00
N ASN A 11 1.76 8.37 16.17
CA ASN A 11 2.65 9.00 17.13
C ASN A 11 3.76 8.01 17.56
N PRO A 12 4.83 8.47 18.25
CA PRO A 12 5.97 7.62 18.59
C PRO A 12 5.59 6.34 19.34
N ASP A 13 4.63 6.41 20.26
CA ASP A 13 4.19 5.26 21.05
C ASP A 13 3.47 4.22 20.18
N ALA A 14 2.56 4.68 19.31
CA ALA A 14 1.85 3.80 18.37
C ALA A 14 2.82 3.07 17.43
N ILE A 15 3.79 3.81 16.88
CA ILE A 15 4.79 3.27 15.95
C ILE A 15 5.69 2.25 16.66
N ALA A 16 6.20 2.60 17.85
CA ALA A 16 7.08 1.71 18.61
C ALA A 16 6.37 0.40 18.99
N LYS A 17 5.11 0.48 19.47
CA LYS A 17 4.33 -0.71 19.83
C LYS A 17 4.07 -1.60 18.62
N LEU A 18 3.72 -1.04 17.47
CA LEU A 18 3.53 -1.83 16.24
C LEU A 18 4.83 -2.52 15.81
N GLN A 19 5.96 -1.81 15.81
CA GLN A 19 7.26 -2.36 15.45
C GLN A 19 7.69 -3.49 16.40
N PHE A 20 7.52 -3.32 17.71
CA PHE A 20 7.85 -4.36 18.68
C PHE A 20 6.90 -5.56 18.58
N ALA A 21 5.61 -5.33 18.37
CA ALA A 21 4.64 -6.41 18.20
C ALA A 21 4.98 -7.30 17.01
N THR A 22 5.33 -6.71 15.86
CA THR A 22 5.67 -7.47 14.65
C THR A 22 7.03 -8.15 14.76
N LYS A 23 8.05 -7.47 15.33
CA LYS A 23 9.39 -8.05 15.50
C LYS A 23 9.43 -9.20 16.51
N ALA A 24 8.68 -9.08 17.61
CA ALA A 24 8.62 -10.10 18.66
C ALA A 24 7.52 -11.14 18.46
N ASN A 25 6.71 -11.01 17.39
CA ASN A 25 5.50 -11.80 17.15
C ASN A 25 4.58 -11.89 18.39
N SER A 26 4.28 -10.75 19.01
CA SER A 26 3.57 -10.68 20.29
C SER A 26 2.17 -10.10 20.16
N TRP A 27 1.16 -10.97 20.29
CA TRP A 27 -0.24 -10.57 20.33
C TRP A 27 -0.56 -9.59 21.47
N LYS A 28 0.08 -9.78 22.63
CA LYS A 28 -0.08 -8.88 23.78
C LYS A 28 0.32 -7.44 23.43
N ILE A 29 1.49 -7.26 22.83
CA ILE A 29 1.97 -5.93 22.42
C ILE A 29 1.11 -5.37 21.28
N TYR A 30 0.65 -6.23 20.35
CA TYR A 30 -0.30 -5.81 19.32
C TYR A 30 -1.62 -5.27 19.92
N LYS A 31 -2.15 -5.90 20.97
CA LYS A 31 -3.34 -5.41 21.68
C LYS A 31 -3.11 -4.07 22.37
N GLU A 32 -1.91 -3.81 22.88
CA GLU A 32 -1.53 -2.49 23.41
C GLU A 32 -1.51 -1.44 22.28
N PHE A 33 -0.93 -1.77 21.12
CA PHE A 33 -0.99 -0.93 19.92
C PHE A 33 -2.42 -0.64 19.47
N SER A 34 -3.27 -1.68 19.35
CA SER A 34 -4.63 -1.51 18.84
C SER A 34 -5.46 -0.65 19.79
N SER A 35 -5.36 -0.87 21.11
CA SER A 35 -6.04 -0.06 22.12
C SER A 35 -5.64 1.41 22.00
N LEU A 36 -4.34 1.67 21.86
CA LEU A 36 -3.82 3.02 21.70
C LEU A 36 -4.37 3.71 20.45
N VAL A 37 -4.52 3.01 19.32
CA VAL A 37 -5.07 3.57 18.07
C VAL A 37 -6.60 3.73 18.13
N ASP A 38 -7.30 2.80 18.76
CA ASP A 38 -8.76 2.83 18.89
C ASP A 38 -9.20 3.97 19.83
N ASP A 39 -8.53 4.13 20.98
CA ASP A 39 -8.79 5.23 21.91
C ASP A 39 -8.55 6.60 21.26
N GLN A 40 -7.49 6.72 20.45
CA GLN A 40 -7.20 7.93 19.66
C GLN A 40 -8.25 8.20 18.59
N SER A 41 -8.79 7.15 17.98
CA SER A 41 -9.88 7.29 17.00
C SER A 41 -11.12 7.90 17.66
N GLN A 42 -11.40 7.57 18.93
CA GLN A 42 -12.50 8.13 19.73
C GLN A 42 -12.26 9.56 20.23
N LYS A 43 -11.01 10.06 20.25
CA LYS A 43 -10.69 11.48 20.53
C LYS A 43 -11.04 12.42 19.36
N MET A 44 -12.09 12.09 18.61
CA MET A 44 -12.63 12.82 17.45
C MET A 44 -11.64 13.08 16.31
N ALA A 45 -10.65 12.21 16.11
CA ALA A 45 -9.70 12.32 15.00
C ALA A 45 -10.28 11.84 13.64
N THR A 46 -11.41 11.14 13.66
CA THR A 46 -12.08 10.59 12.46
C THR A 46 -13.59 10.51 12.63
N LEU A 47 -14.33 10.51 11.52
CA LEU A 47 -15.77 10.23 11.53
C LEU A 47 -16.10 8.85 12.11
N ARG A 48 -15.26 7.82 11.86
CA ARG A 48 -15.48 6.47 12.42
C ARG A 48 -15.40 6.42 13.94
N GLY A 49 -14.69 7.35 14.58
CA GLY A 49 -14.65 7.48 16.03
C GLY A 49 -15.97 7.92 16.66
N LEU A 50 -16.88 8.51 15.86
CA LEU A 50 -18.22 8.91 16.28
C LEU A 50 -19.24 7.77 16.18
N MET A 51 -18.83 6.61 15.66
CA MET A 51 -19.68 5.46 15.41
C MET A 51 -19.36 4.33 16.39
N ALA A 52 -20.39 3.60 16.82
CA ALA A 52 -20.25 2.39 17.63
C ALA A 52 -20.92 1.21 16.93
N ILE A 53 -20.32 0.03 17.04
CA ILE A 53 -20.94 -1.21 16.59
C ILE A 53 -22.06 -1.54 17.59
N LYS A 54 -23.31 -1.59 17.10
CA LYS A 54 -24.45 -2.00 17.92
C LYS A 54 -24.25 -3.46 18.35
N GLN A 55 -24.12 -3.69 19.64
CA GLN A 55 -24.03 -5.06 20.16
C GLN A 55 -25.34 -5.79 19.91
N GLN A 56 -25.23 -6.99 19.35
CA GLN A 56 -26.32 -7.94 19.18
C GLN A 56 -26.27 -8.96 20.32
N THR A 57 -27.41 -9.51 20.69
CA THR A 57 -27.47 -10.61 21.66
C THR A 57 -27.12 -11.93 20.97
N GLY A 58 -26.17 -12.68 21.53
CA GLY A 58 -25.69 -13.95 21.00
C GLY A 58 -24.33 -13.80 20.31
N SER A 59 -23.27 -14.15 21.01
CA SER A 59 -21.93 -14.33 20.42
C SER A 59 -21.79 -15.76 19.90
N ILE A 60 -21.08 -15.92 18.79
CA ILE A 60 -20.65 -17.24 18.31
C ILE A 60 -19.24 -17.56 18.83
N PRO A 61 -18.88 -18.84 18.98
CA PRO A 61 -17.50 -19.28 19.16
C PRO A 61 -16.57 -18.73 18.07
N ILE A 62 -15.32 -18.43 18.40
CA ILE A 62 -14.34 -17.89 17.42
C ILE A 62 -14.03 -18.91 16.32
N GLU A 63 -14.21 -20.19 16.61
CA GLU A 63 -14.03 -21.31 15.71
C GLU A 63 -15.09 -21.34 14.59
N GLU A 64 -16.24 -20.68 14.80
CA GLU A 64 -17.27 -20.49 13.77
C GLU A 64 -17.00 -19.25 12.89
N VAL A 65 -16.06 -18.38 13.29
CA VAL A 65 -15.63 -17.24 12.47
C VAL A 65 -14.72 -17.72 11.36
N GLU A 66 -14.82 -17.07 10.20
CA GLU A 66 -13.92 -17.32 9.07
C GLU A 66 -12.44 -17.26 9.52
N PRO A 67 -11.61 -18.27 9.15
CA PRO A 67 -10.21 -18.29 9.54
C PRO A 67 -9.43 -17.06 9.06
N ALA A 68 -8.46 -16.62 9.86
CA ALA A 68 -7.59 -15.50 9.50
C ALA A 68 -6.90 -15.68 8.14
N THR A 69 -6.56 -16.93 7.78
CA THR A 69 -5.95 -17.29 6.48
C THR A 69 -6.84 -16.99 5.28
N GLU A 70 -8.17 -16.95 5.45
CA GLU A 70 -9.12 -16.56 4.40
C GLU A 70 -9.44 -15.05 4.46
N ILE A 71 -9.43 -14.46 5.66
CA ILE A 71 -9.61 -13.01 5.84
C ILE A 71 -8.47 -12.23 5.18
N VAL A 72 -7.21 -12.64 5.38
CA VAL A 72 -6.05 -11.91 4.85
C VAL A 72 -6.03 -11.83 3.32
N LYS A 73 -6.67 -12.77 2.61
CA LYS A 73 -6.77 -12.73 1.14
C LYS A 73 -7.54 -11.50 0.64
N ARG A 74 -8.38 -10.90 1.48
CA ARG A 74 -9.09 -9.64 1.19
C ARG A 74 -8.18 -8.42 1.30
N PHE A 75 -7.01 -8.54 1.93
CA PHE A 75 -6.11 -7.43 2.14
C PHE A 75 -5.29 -7.15 0.87
N ALA A 76 -5.01 -5.87 0.67
CA ALA A 76 -4.05 -5.42 -0.31
C ALA A 76 -3.13 -4.37 0.33
N THR A 77 -1.85 -4.37 0.01
CA THR A 77 -0.99 -3.25 0.40
C THR A 77 -1.42 -2.00 -0.36
N GLY A 78 -1.17 -0.83 0.24
CA GLY A 78 -1.28 0.43 -0.48
C GLY A 78 -0.40 0.43 -1.74
N ALA A 79 -0.79 1.23 -2.73
CA ALA A 79 -0.03 1.41 -3.95
C ALA A 79 1.10 2.42 -3.72
N ILE A 80 2.34 1.93 -3.57
CA ILE A 80 3.51 2.76 -3.25
C ILE A 80 4.58 2.47 -4.29
N SER A 81 5.00 3.49 -5.04
CA SER A 81 5.87 3.28 -6.20
C SER A 81 7.30 2.87 -5.83
N LEU A 82 7.86 1.95 -6.61
CA LEU A 82 9.31 1.74 -6.65
C LEU A 82 10.01 3.07 -6.99
N GLY A 83 10.86 3.56 -6.09
CA GLY A 83 11.47 4.90 -6.14
C GLY A 83 10.93 5.84 -5.07
N SER A 84 9.64 5.76 -4.69
CA SER A 84 9.17 6.46 -3.48
C SER A 84 9.66 5.75 -2.22
N ILE A 85 9.65 4.42 -2.26
CA ILE A 85 10.32 3.52 -1.31
C ILE A 85 11.43 2.74 -2.00
N SER A 86 12.31 2.12 -1.21
CA SER A 86 13.41 1.32 -1.73
C SER A 86 12.92 0.02 -2.39
N ARG A 87 13.79 -0.59 -3.19
CA ARG A 87 13.55 -1.89 -3.82
C ARG A 87 13.27 -2.96 -2.77
N GLU A 88 14.06 -2.99 -1.71
CA GLU A 88 13.97 -3.96 -0.62
C GLU A 88 12.61 -3.87 0.07
N ALA A 89 12.14 -2.65 0.38
CA ALA A 89 10.83 -2.44 0.98
C ALA A 89 9.71 -2.89 0.03
N HIS A 90 9.81 -2.53 -1.26
CA HIS A 90 8.81 -2.87 -2.26
C HIS A 90 8.71 -4.38 -2.50
N GLU A 91 9.84 -5.06 -2.65
CA GLU A 91 9.92 -6.51 -2.85
C GLU A 91 9.50 -7.28 -1.60
N THR A 92 9.87 -6.79 -0.40
CA THR A 92 9.46 -7.40 0.88
C THR A 92 7.93 -7.43 1.00
N MET A 93 7.25 -6.33 0.65
CA MET A 93 5.78 -6.30 0.64
C MET A 93 5.20 -7.30 -0.37
N ALA A 94 5.77 -7.41 -1.56
CA ALA A 94 5.30 -8.36 -2.56
C ALA A 94 5.43 -9.81 -2.07
N ILE A 95 6.60 -10.18 -1.57
CA ILE A 95 6.85 -11.51 -0.99
C ILE A 95 5.86 -11.80 0.16
N ALA A 96 5.72 -10.87 1.10
CA ALA A 96 4.85 -11.06 2.25
C ALA A 96 3.39 -11.29 1.85
N MET A 97 2.85 -10.49 0.91
CA MET A 97 1.47 -10.64 0.46
C MET A 97 1.26 -11.93 -0.33
N ASN A 98 2.21 -12.28 -1.20
CA ASN A 98 2.14 -13.50 -2.00
C ASN A 98 2.17 -14.76 -1.11
N ARG A 99 2.98 -14.76 -0.04
CA ARG A 99 3.05 -15.87 0.93
C ARG A 99 1.72 -16.13 1.64
N ILE A 100 0.92 -15.09 1.89
CA ILE A 100 -0.37 -15.20 2.60
C ILE A 100 -1.58 -15.22 1.65
N GLY A 101 -1.36 -15.28 0.34
CA GLY A 101 -2.43 -15.26 -0.67
C GLY A 101 -3.18 -13.93 -0.78
N ALA A 102 -2.59 -12.85 -0.25
CA ALA A 102 -3.10 -11.49 -0.36
C ALA A 102 -2.48 -10.79 -1.58
N ARG A 103 -2.75 -9.49 -1.75
CA ARG A 103 -2.28 -8.74 -2.93
C ARG A 103 -1.34 -7.59 -2.58
N SER A 104 -0.27 -7.42 -3.35
CA SER A 104 0.56 -6.20 -3.32
C SER A 104 0.34 -5.38 -4.59
N ASN A 105 0.63 -4.08 -4.52
CA ASN A 105 0.41 -3.14 -5.62
C ASN A 105 1.71 -2.39 -5.95
N THR A 106 2.06 -2.32 -7.24
CA THR A 106 3.28 -1.67 -7.75
C THR A 106 3.34 -0.16 -7.52
N GLY A 107 2.19 0.49 -7.33
CA GLY A 107 2.10 1.93 -7.51
C GLY A 107 2.48 2.37 -8.92
N GLU A 108 2.83 3.65 -9.06
CA GLU A 108 3.07 4.32 -10.36
C GLU A 108 4.45 4.07 -10.98
N GLY A 109 5.30 3.26 -10.35
CA GLY A 109 6.73 3.24 -10.64
C GLY A 109 7.19 2.26 -11.72
N GLY A 110 6.27 1.46 -12.28
CA GLY A 110 6.63 0.26 -13.02
C GLY A 110 7.09 -0.87 -12.09
N GLU A 111 7.58 -1.96 -12.69
CA GLU A 111 8.13 -3.09 -11.94
C GLU A 111 9.22 -3.78 -12.76
N ASP A 112 10.31 -4.17 -12.10
CA ASP A 112 11.40 -4.92 -12.71
C ASP A 112 10.90 -6.30 -13.19
N TYR A 113 11.09 -6.61 -14.48
CA TYR A 113 10.63 -7.86 -15.09
C TYR A 113 11.27 -9.11 -14.48
N HIS A 114 12.44 -8.98 -13.86
CA HIS A 114 13.08 -10.11 -13.17
C HIS A 114 12.22 -10.63 -12.00
N ARG A 115 11.32 -9.80 -11.47
CA ARG A 115 10.41 -10.17 -10.38
C ARG A 115 9.26 -11.08 -10.81
N TYR A 116 9.04 -11.26 -12.12
CA TYR A 116 7.91 -12.05 -12.64
C TYR A 116 8.14 -13.56 -12.53
N THR A 117 9.39 -13.99 -12.39
CA THR A 117 9.72 -15.38 -12.09
C THR A 117 9.95 -15.52 -10.59
N PRO A 118 9.38 -16.55 -9.93
CA PRO A 118 9.67 -16.83 -8.54
C PRO A 118 11.17 -17.07 -8.29
N ASP A 119 11.63 -16.66 -7.12
CA ASP A 119 12.97 -16.94 -6.64
C ASP A 119 13.18 -18.45 -6.42
N ALA A 120 14.44 -18.89 -6.34
CA ALA A 120 14.77 -20.29 -6.13
C ALA A 120 14.20 -20.89 -4.82
N ASN A 121 13.90 -20.05 -3.82
CA ASN A 121 13.28 -20.46 -2.57
C ASN A 121 11.74 -20.51 -2.63
N GLY A 122 11.14 -20.24 -3.79
CA GLY A 122 9.69 -20.21 -4.01
C GLY A 122 9.03 -18.86 -3.73
N ASP A 123 9.76 -17.85 -3.24
CA ASP A 123 9.20 -16.52 -3.03
C ASP A 123 8.89 -15.85 -4.37
N SER A 124 7.73 -15.19 -4.45
CA SER A 124 7.40 -14.35 -5.59
C SER A 124 7.53 -12.87 -5.20
N ARG A 125 8.36 -12.15 -5.95
CA ARG A 125 8.48 -10.69 -5.84
C ARG A 125 7.50 -9.95 -6.75
N ASN A 126 6.72 -10.66 -7.57
CA ASN A 126 5.77 -10.06 -8.49
C ASN A 126 4.61 -9.41 -7.71
N SER A 127 4.30 -8.14 -7.97
CA SER A 127 3.10 -7.54 -7.39
C SER A 127 1.84 -7.95 -8.13
N ALA A 128 0.86 -8.53 -7.43
CA ALA A 128 -0.39 -9.00 -8.03
C ALA A 128 -1.18 -7.86 -8.72
N ILE A 129 -1.17 -6.66 -8.15
CA ILE A 129 -1.84 -5.49 -8.70
C ILE A 129 -0.81 -4.61 -9.41
N LYS A 130 -1.06 -4.34 -10.69
CA LYS A 130 -0.24 -3.46 -11.52
C LYS A 130 -1.00 -2.17 -11.78
N GLN A 131 -0.41 -1.05 -11.37
CA GLN A 131 -1.06 0.24 -11.54
C GLN A 131 -0.75 0.88 -12.91
N VAL A 132 -1.75 1.51 -13.50
CA VAL A 132 -1.63 2.36 -14.68
C VAL A 132 -2.07 3.77 -14.29
N ALA A 133 -1.09 4.67 -14.21
CA ALA A 133 -1.31 6.08 -13.91
C ALA A 133 -0.99 6.96 -15.13
N SER A 134 -1.23 8.27 -15.01
CA SER A 134 -1.06 9.24 -16.10
C SER A 134 0.33 9.25 -16.73
N GLY A 135 1.39 9.12 -15.94
CA GLY A 135 2.78 9.08 -16.43
C GLY A 135 3.15 7.79 -17.16
N ARG A 136 2.37 6.70 -17.00
CA ARG A 136 2.60 5.38 -17.60
C ARG A 136 4.04 4.84 -17.44
N PHE A 137 4.74 5.24 -16.39
CA PHE A 137 6.11 4.80 -16.14
C PHE A 137 6.17 3.27 -15.99
N GLY A 138 7.07 2.65 -16.74
CA GLY A 138 7.27 1.20 -16.75
C GLY A 138 6.07 0.37 -17.22
N VAL A 139 5.03 1.00 -17.80
CA VAL A 139 3.87 0.29 -18.33
C VAL A 139 4.22 -0.27 -19.71
N THR A 140 4.54 -1.55 -19.75
CA THR A 140 4.84 -2.31 -20.97
C THR A 140 3.83 -3.46 -21.16
N PRO A 141 3.73 -4.06 -22.35
CA PRO A 141 2.94 -5.28 -22.52
C PRO A 141 3.33 -6.39 -21.54
N ASN A 142 4.64 -6.58 -21.31
CA ASN A 142 5.15 -7.57 -20.35
C ASN A 142 4.72 -7.25 -18.90
N TYR A 143 4.69 -5.98 -18.53
CA TYR A 143 4.17 -5.53 -17.23
C TYR A 143 2.68 -5.83 -17.06
N LEU A 144 1.87 -5.59 -18.10
CA LEU A 144 0.42 -5.78 -18.06
C LEU A 144 0.01 -7.25 -18.00
N ILE A 145 0.68 -8.14 -18.74
CA ILE A 145 0.36 -9.57 -18.75
C ILE A 145 0.72 -10.28 -17.45
N ASN A 146 1.62 -9.70 -16.64
CA ASN A 146 2.04 -10.24 -15.34
C ASN A 146 1.23 -9.68 -14.16
N ALA A 147 0.06 -9.08 -14.45
CA ALA A 147 -0.91 -8.61 -13.46
C ALA A 147 -1.98 -9.67 -13.19
N THR A 148 -2.40 -9.80 -11.93
CA THR A 148 -3.70 -10.38 -11.60
C THR A 148 -4.79 -9.32 -11.73
N ASP A 149 -4.53 -8.11 -11.23
CA ASP A 149 -5.45 -6.98 -11.29
C ASP A 149 -4.74 -5.77 -11.93
N LEU A 150 -5.45 -5.05 -12.80
CA LEU A 150 -5.00 -3.76 -13.33
C LEU A 150 -5.73 -2.62 -12.61
N GLN A 151 -4.98 -1.72 -11.97
CA GLN A 151 -5.54 -0.55 -11.30
C GLN A 151 -5.33 0.71 -12.14
N ILE A 152 -6.41 1.27 -12.68
CA ILE A 152 -6.37 2.60 -13.31
C ILE A 152 -6.39 3.65 -12.20
N LYS A 153 -5.27 4.35 -12.00
CA LYS A 153 -5.16 5.36 -10.96
C LYS A 153 -5.57 6.72 -11.49
N MET A 154 -6.77 7.15 -11.08
CA MET A 154 -7.32 8.46 -11.42
C MET A 154 -6.78 9.58 -10.52
N ALA A 155 -6.65 9.30 -9.22
CA ALA A 155 -6.24 10.28 -8.21
C ALA A 155 -5.69 9.57 -6.96
N GLN A 156 -5.16 10.33 -6.00
CA GLN A 156 -4.81 9.84 -4.66
C GLN A 156 -5.27 10.83 -3.58
N GLY A 157 -5.62 10.31 -2.39
CA GLY A 157 -6.18 11.13 -1.32
C GLY A 157 -5.26 12.26 -0.80
N SER A 158 -3.93 12.08 -0.86
CA SER A 158 -2.99 13.12 -0.41
C SER A 158 -2.82 14.28 -1.39
N LYS A 159 -3.19 14.10 -2.66
CA LYS A 159 -3.13 15.14 -3.70
C LYS A 159 -4.07 14.79 -4.86
N PRO A 160 -5.39 15.01 -4.68
CA PRO A 160 -6.38 14.54 -5.66
C PRO A 160 -6.33 15.31 -6.99
N GLY A 161 -5.84 16.56 -6.99
CA GLY A 161 -5.76 17.44 -8.16
C GLY A 161 -4.44 17.38 -8.94
N GLU A 162 -3.51 16.49 -8.58
CA GLU A 162 -2.16 16.45 -9.14
C GLU A 162 -1.73 15.03 -9.52
N GLY A 163 -0.67 14.92 -10.32
CA GLY A 163 -0.02 13.65 -10.65
C GLY A 163 1.03 13.22 -9.61
N GLY A 164 1.56 12.01 -9.77
CA GLY A 164 2.72 11.52 -9.01
C GLY A 164 3.95 12.43 -9.15
N GLN A 165 4.78 12.47 -8.12
CA GLN A 165 6.04 13.22 -8.13
C GLN A 165 7.15 12.32 -7.58
N LEU A 166 8.30 12.30 -8.23
CA LEU A 166 9.51 11.64 -7.74
C LEU A 166 10.71 12.59 -7.95
N PRO A 167 11.37 13.08 -6.88
CA PRO A 167 12.53 13.95 -7.00
C PRO A 167 13.66 13.32 -7.82
N GLY A 168 14.34 14.11 -8.65
CA GLY A 168 15.36 13.62 -9.59
C GLY A 168 16.51 12.86 -8.93
N HIS A 169 16.94 13.27 -7.72
CA HIS A 169 17.99 12.58 -6.96
C HIS A 169 17.59 11.17 -6.48
N LYS A 170 16.30 10.80 -6.56
CA LYS A 170 15.81 9.43 -6.30
C LYS A 170 15.63 8.61 -7.59
N VAL A 171 15.91 9.21 -8.75
CA VAL A 171 15.89 8.55 -10.05
C VAL A 171 17.32 8.14 -10.38
N ASP A 172 17.79 7.07 -9.73
CA ASP A 172 19.05 6.44 -10.08
C ASP A 172 18.94 5.68 -11.41
N ASP A 173 20.03 5.05 -11.85
CA ASP A 173 20.07 4.29 -13.11
C ASP A 173 19.04 3.17 -13.14
N TYR A 174 18.79 2.52 -12.00
CA TYR A 174 17.83 1.43 -11.89
C TYR A 174 16.39 1.94 -12.02
N ILE A 175 16.03 3.01 -11.30
CA ILE A 175 14.71 3.64 -11.42
C ILE A 175 14.52 4.24 -12.82
N GLY A 176 15.55 4.88 -13.38
CA GLY A 176 15.56 5.38 -14.74
C GLY A 176 15.25 4.28 -15.75
N TRP A 177 15.93 3.14 -15.62
CA TRP A 177 15.72 1.97 -16.46
C TRP A 177 14.30 1.37 -16.32
N VAL A 178 13.82 1.11 -15.09
CA VAL A 178 12.46 0.55 -14.87
C VAL A 178 11.38 1.48 -15.45
N ARG A 179 11.58 2.79 -15.34
CA ARG A 179 10.57 3.79 -15.75
C ARG A 179 10.71 4.24 -17.21
N HIS A 180 11.76 3.80 -17.92
CA HIS A 180 12.12 4.28 -19.25
C HIS A 180 12.30 5.81 -19.29
N THR A 181 13.07 6.35 -18.34
CA THR A 181 13.35 7.78 -18.18
C THR A 181 14.83 8.04 -17.94
N THR A 182 15.22 9.32 -18.00
CA THR A 182 16.60 9.76 -17.77
C THR A 182 16.93 9.76 -16.27
N PRO A 183 18.02 9.10 -15.83
CA PRO A 183 18.54 9.21 -14.46
C PRO A 183 18.82 10.67 -14.05
N GLY A 184 18.59 10.98 -12.78
CA GLY A 184 18.80 12.31 -12.21
C GLY A 184 17.71 13.35 -12.52
N VAL A 185 16.78 13.05 -13.44
CA VAL A 185 15.71 13.97 -13.84
C VAL A 185 14.46 13.77 -12.98
N GLU A 186 13.93 14.87 -12.45
CA GLU A 186 12.69 14.84 -11.66
C GLU A 186 11.49 14.41 -12.51
N LEU A 187 10.65 13.54 -11.95
CA LEU A 187 9.47 13.00 -12.61
C LEU A 187 8.21 13.61 -12.01
N ILE A 188 7.56 14.48 -12.76
CA ILE A 188 6.23 15.02 -12.43
C ILE A 188 5.24 14.45 -13.44
N SER A 189 4.30 13.64 -12.96
CA SER A 189 3.30 13.03 -13.84
C SER A 189 2.22 14.05 -14.21
N PRO A 190 1.68 14.00 -15.43
CA PRO A 190 0.49 14.78 -15.79
C PRO A 190 -0.66 14.50 -14.83
N HIS A 191 -1.58 15.45 -14.65
CA HIS A 191 -2.73 15.21 -13.78
C HIS A 191 -3.78 14.27 -14.41
N ARG A 192 -3.98 14.33 -15.73
CA ARG A 192 -5.11 13.65 -16.39
C ARG A 192 -4.68 12.37 -17.12
N ILE A 193 -5.40 11.28 -16.86
CA ILE A 193 -5.27 10.01 -17.59
C ILE A 193 -6.42 9.78 -18.59
N MET A 194 -7.63 10.26 -18.27
CA MET A 194 -8.85 10.11 -19.04
C MET A 194 -9.67 11.40 -18.97
N THR A 195 -10.30 11.80 -20.09
CA THR A 195 -11.00 13.08 -20.22
C THR A 195 -12.51 12.97 -20.08
N SER A 196 -13.10 11.82 -20.41
CA SER A 196 -14.51 11.52 -20.23
C SER A 196 -14.75 10.03 -20.07
N ILE A 197 -15.86 9.66 -19.44
CA ILE A 197 -16.40 8.30 -19.51
C ILE A 197 -17.14 8.23 -20.84
N GLN A 198 -16.59 7.51 -21.83
CA GLN A 198 -17.31 7.23 -23.07
C GLN A 198 -18.12 5.94 -22.90
N SER A 199 -19.44 6.04 -22.96
CA SER A 199 -20.30 4.88 -23.16
C SER A 199 -20.32 4.56 -24.65
N ARG A 200 -19.59 3.53 -25.10
CA ARG A 200 -19.97 2.83 -26.33
C ARG A 200 -21.00 1.79 -25.93
N VAL A 201 -22.28 2.16 -26.10
CA VAL A 201 -23.37 1.18 -26.29
C VAL A 201 -23.44 0.87 -27.77
#